data_AF-A0A351CD70-F1
#
_entry.id   AF-A0A351CD70-F1
#
_cell.length_a   1.000
_cell.length_b   1.000
_cell.length_c   1.000
_cell.angle_alpha   90.00
_cell.angle_beta   90.00
_cell.angle_gamma   90.00
#
_symmetry.space_group_name_H-M   'P 1'
#
loop_
_entity.id
_entity.type
_entity.pdbx_description
1 polymer ?
#
loop_
_entity_poly.entity_id
_entity_poly.type
_entity_poly.pdbx_seq_one_letter_code
_entity_poly.pdbx_strand_id
1 'polypeptide(L)'
;KETAGRLETSYPLGLKPVALWEMLPADVAVSIREALLNFSKKMPGFENGIIMGLESKTSSPIQAVREPDGKCIGFTNLYVVGEGSGHSGGIISSAADGIRIAMHIVESR
;
A
#
# COMPACT_ATOMS: atom_id res chain seq x y z
N LYS A 1 25.04 -5.81 11.76
CA LYS A 1 25.12 -6.28 13.16
C LYS A 1 23.98 -7.25 13.37
N GLU A 2 24.24 -8.43 13.93
CA GLU A 2 23.16 -9.31 14.38
C GLU A 2 22.30 -8.58 15.41
N THR A 3 20.98 -8.73 15.28
CA THR A 3 20.02 -8.17 16.23
C THR A 3 20.12 -8.96 17.52
N ALA A 4 20.83 -8.42 18.51
CA ALA A 4 21.01 -9.07 19.80
C ALA A 4 19.73 -8.94 20.64
N GLY A 5 19.06 -10.07 20.91
CA GLY A 5 17.94 -10.16 21.85
C GLY A 5 16.55 -10.22 21.22
N ARG A 6 15.59 -10.71 22.01
CA ARG A 6 14.17 -10.72 21.65
C ARG A 6 13.64 -9.29 21.73
N LEU A 7 13.40 -8.69 20.58
CA LEU A 7 12.80 -7.37 20.48
C LEU A 7 11.31 -7.43 20.87
N GLU A 8 10.84 -6.48 21.68
CA GLU A 8 9.41 -6.33 21.94
C GLU A 8 8.70 -5.83 20.67
N THR A 9 7.58 -6.46 20.34
CA THR A 9 6.78 -6.10 19.17
C THR A 9 5.30 -6.37 19.41
N SER A 10 4.44 -5.61 18.75
CA SER A 10 3.00 -5.87 18.64
C SER A 10 2.67 -7.00 17.66
N TYR A 11 3.61 -7.47 16.84
CA TYR A 11 3.37 -8.55 15.88
C TYR A 11 3.22 -9.92 16.58
N PRO A 12 2.05 -10.57 16.49
CA PRO A 12 1.70 -11.68 17.37
C PRO A 12 2.39 -13.01 17.01
N LEU A 13 2.89 -13.15 15.79
CA LEU A 13 3.45 -14.43 15.29
C LEU A 13 4.95 -14.60 15.58
N GLY A 14 5.56 -13.61 16.25
CA GLY A 14 7.00 -13.61 16.54
C GLY A 14 7.86 -13.18 15.33
N LEU A 15 9.15 -12.98 15.58
CA LEU A 15 10.09 -12.45 14.58
C LEU A 15 11.26 -13.39 14.36
N LYS A 16 11.73 -13.44 13.11
CA LYS A 16 12.99 -14.06 12.73
C LYS A 16 13.95 -12.97 12.22
N PRO A 17 15.16 -12.84 12.80
CA PRO A 17 16.16 -11.91 12.29
C PRO A 17 16.53 -12.25 10.84
N VAL A 18 16.50 -11.25 9.97
CA VAL A 18 16.86 -11.37 8.56
C VAL A 18 17.42 -10.05 8.04
N ALA A 19 18.30 -10.12 7.05
CA ALA A 19 18.75 -8.98 6.27
C ALA A 19 17.64 -8.52 5.31
N LEU A 20 16.74 -7.62 5.73
CA LEU A 20 15.60 -7.18 4.93
C LEU A 20 15.99 -6.60 3.55
N TRP A 21 17.19 -6.03 3.43
CA TRP A 21 17.71 -5.51 2.16
C TRP A 21 17.98 -6.61 1.12
N GLU A 22 18.11 -7.88 1.53
CA GLU A 22 18.23 -9.02 0.61
C GLU A 22 16.88 -9.46 0.04
N MET A 23 15.77 -8.96 0.60
CA MET A 23 14.40 -9.26 0.15
C MET A 23 13.82 -8.19 -0.76
N LEU A 24 14.59 -7.14 -1.06
CA LEU A 24 14.16 -5.98 -1.83
C LEU A 24 15.02 -5.83 -3.10
N PRO A 25 14.48 -5.22 -4.18
CA PRO A 25 15.32 -4.73 -5.27
C PRO A 25 16.38 -3.75 -4.73
N ALA A 26 17.59 -3.81 -5.30
CA ALA A 26 18.73 -3.04 -4.80
C ALA A 26 18.44 -1.54 -4.68
N ASP A 27 17.80 -0.95 -5.69
CA ASP A 27 17.47 0.48 -5.72
C ASP A 27 16.47 0.87 -4.61
N VAL A 28 15.54 -0.02 -4.27
CA VAL A 28 14.57 0.18 -3.18
C VAL A 28 15.30 0.15 -1.84
N ALA A 29 16.22 -0.81 -1.64
CA ALA A 29 17.00 -0.90 -0.41
C ALA A 29 17.91 0.33 -0.20
N VAL A 30 18.52 0.85 -1.27
CA VAL A 30 19.31 2.10 -1.24
C VAL A 30 18.41 3.28 -0.87
N SER A 31 17.27 3.43 -1.55
CA SER A 31 16.33 4.52 -1.30
C SER A 31 15.80 4.53 0.14
N ILE A 32 15.45 3.36 0.68
CA ILE A 32 15.01 3.22 2.08
C ILE A 32 16.13 3.62 3.05
N ARG A 33 17.37 3.20 2.81
CA ARG A 33 18.52 3.57 3.65
C ARG A 33 18.69 5.09 3.72
N GLU A 34 18.65 5.75 2.59
CA GLU A 34 18.75 7.22 2.52
C GLU A 34 17.58 7.90 3.21
N ALA A 35 16.35 7.41 3.03
CA ALA A 35 15.18 7.92 3.70
C ALA A 35 15.29 7.83 5.22
N LEU A 36 15.72 6.69 5.76
CA LEU A 36 15.92 6.49 7.20
C LEU A 36 16.95 7.46 7.77
N LEU A 37 18.09 7.65 7.10
CA LEU A 37 19.11 8.62 7.52
C LEU A 37 18.57 10.06 7.52
N ASN A 38 17.73 10.41 6.54
CA ASN A 38 17.10 11.72 6.49
C ASN A 38 16.03 11.90 7.58
N PHE A 39 15.27 10.85 7.92
CA PHE A 39 14.31 10.91 9.01
C PHE A 39 14.99 11.08 10.38
N SER A 40 16.10 10.39 10.65
CA SER A 40 16.87 10.58 11.90
C SER A 40 17.37 12.01 12.09
N LYS A 41 17.67 12.74 11.00
CA LYS A 41 18.02 14.17 11.08
C LYS A 41 16.83 15.07 11.42
N LYS A 42 15.62 14.67 11.02
CA LYS A 42 14.38 15.47 11.17
C LYS A 42 13.64 15.15 12.46
N MET A 43 13.76 13.94 12.97
CA MET A 43 13.03 13.42 14.11
C MET A 43 14.01 12.70 15.05
N PRO A 44 14.49 13.39 16.10
CA PRO A 44 15.39 12.79 17.08
C PRO A 44 14.79 11.51 17.66
N GLY A 45 15.56 10.43 17.68
CA GLY A 45 15.13 9.12 18.16
C GLY A 45 14.61 8.18 17.07
N PHE A 46 14.39 8.64 15.84
CA PHE A 46 13.95 7.80 14.72
C PHE A 46 14.99 6.75 14.30
N GLU A 47 16.27 6.96 14.63
CA GLU A 47 17.34 5.97 14.49
C GLU A 47 17.19 4.75 15.41
N ASN A 48 16.32 4.82 16.42
CA ASN A 48 16.05 3.74 17.36
C ASN A 48 14.71 3.08 17.04
N GLY A 49 14.72 1.79 16.72
CA GLY A 49 13.50 1.06 16.43
C GLY A 49 13.73 -0.27 15.75
N ILE A 50 12.64 -0.85 15.24
CA ILE A 50 12.63 -2.15 14.57
C ILE A 50 12.08 -1.94 13.16
N ILE A 51 12.83 -2.37 12.14
CA ILE A 51 12.29 -2.54 10.79
C ILE A 51 11.80 -3.98 10.68
N MET A 52 10.56 -4.17 10.24
CA MET A 52 9.89 -5.46 10.28
C MET A 52 9.16 -5.74 8.97
N GLY A 53 9.41 -6.93 8.41
CA GLY A 53 8.66 -7.45 7.28
C GLY A 53 8.72 -6.57 6.03
N LEU A 54 7.87 -6.92 5.06
CA LEU A 54 7.65 -6.15 3.84
C LEU A 54 6.18 -5.76 3.75
N GLU A 55 5.90 -4.47 3.66
CA GLU A 55 4.57 -3.96 3.39
C GLU A 55 4.35 -3.94 1.87
N SER A 56 3.71 -5.00 1.35
CA SER A 56 3.60 -5.23 -0.11
C SER A 56 2.23 -4.90 -0.69
N LYS A 57 1.24 -4.56 0.17
CA LYS A 57 -0.16 -4.37 -0.22
C LYS A 57 -0.64 -2.97 0.10
N THR A 58 0.10 -1.96 -0.37
CA THR A 58 -0.23 -0.54 -0.14
C THR A 58 -1.33 -0.02 -1.07
N SER A 59 -1.51 -0.65 -2.22
CA SER A 59 -2.51 -0.30 -3.23
C SER A 59 -2.71 -1.45 -4.21
N SER A 60 -3.77 -1.41 -5.03
CA SER A 60 -3.95 -2.36 -6.11
C SER A 60 -2.76 -2.34 -7.09
N PRO A 61 -2.22 -3.51 -7.49
CA PRO A 61 -1.16 -3.60 -8.50
C PRO A 61 -1.68 -3.45 -9.93
N ILE A 62 -3.00 -3.38 -10.12
CA ILE A 62 -3.67 -3.21 -11.40
C ILE A 62 -4.69 -2.09 -11.33
N GLN A 63 -5.00 -1.51 -12.48
CA GLN A 63 -6.08 -0.53 -12.60
C GLN A 63 -7.10 -1.02 -13.62
N ALA A 64 -8.35 -1.14 -13.20
CA ALA A 64 -9.46 -1.44 -14.10
C ALA A 64 -9.66 -0.23 -15.02
N VAL A 65 -9.50 -0.42 -16.32
CA VAL A 65 -9.75 0.66 -17.29
C VAL A 65 -11.27 0.80 -17.45
N ARG A 66 -11.77 2.02 -17.21
CA ARG A 66 -13.20 2.33 -17.26
C ARG A 66 -13.51 3.34 -18.34
N GLU A 67 -14.69 3.20 -18.94
CA GLU A 67 -15.33 4.24 -19.74
C GLU A 67 -15.73 5.43 -18.84
N PRO A 68 -16.06 6.61 -19.41
CA PRO A 68 -16.52 7.77 -18.64
C PRO A 68 -17.77 7.51 -17.78
N ASP A 69 -18.60 6.55 -18.15
CA ASP A 69 -19.79 6.12 -17.40
C ASP A 69 -19.48 5.11 -16.28
N GLY A 70 -18.21 4.72 -16.13
CA GLY A 70 -17.71 3.82 -15.09
C GLY A 70 -17.65 2.34 -15.45
N LYS A 71 -18.17 1.92 -16.62
CA LYS A 71 -18.10 0.51 -17.05
C LYS A 71 -16.68 0.11 -17.38
N CYS A 72 -16.29 -1.12 -17.07
CA CYS A 72 -15.02 -1.67 -17.55
C CYS A 72 -15.02 -1.74 -19.08
N ILE A 73 -13.95 -1.27 -19.73
CA ILE A 73 -13.82 -1.32 -21.19
C ILE A 73 -14.01 -2.76 -21.68
N GLY A 74 -14.81 -2.93 -22.73
CA GLY A 74 -15.15 -4.24 -23.30
C GLY A 74 -16.33 -4.95 -22.65
N PHE A 75 -16.94 -4.37 -21.61
CA PHE A 75 -18.11 -4.92 -20.93
C PHE A 75 -19.25 -3.90 -20.90
N THR A 76 -20.47 -4.36 -21.15
CA THR A 76 -21.67 -3.50 -21.14
C THR A 76 -22.33 -3.42 -19.75
N ASN A 77 -21.93 -4.27 -18.81
CA ASN A 77 -22.61 -4.46 -17.53
C ASN A 77 -21.65 -4.69 -16.33
N LEU A 78 -20.34 -4.45 -16.47
CA LEU A 78 -19.35 -4.68 -15.42
C LEU A 78 -18.82 -3.36 -14.86
N TYR A 79 -18.86 -3.24 -13.52
CA TYR A 79 -18.28 -2.14 -12.77
C TYR A 79 -17.40 -2.70 -11.66
N VAL A 80 -16.16 -2.24 -11.58
CA VAL A 80 -15.22 -2.61 -10.52
C VAL A 80 -14.83 -1.33 -9.79
N VAL A 81 -15.16 -1.21 -8.50
CA VAL A 81 -14.97 0.00 -7.67
C VAL A 81 -14.11 -0.24 -6.44
N GLY A 82 -13.70 0.85 -5.78
CA GLY A 82 -12.91 0.78 -4.55
C GLY A 82 -11.43 0.50 -4.82
N GLU A 83 -10.66 0.15 -3.78
CA GLU A 83 -9.20 0.06 -3.92
C GLU A 83 -8.78 -1.00 -4.93
N GLY A 84 -9.47 -2.15 -4.95
CA GLY A 84 -9.21 -3.24 -5.89
C GLY A 84 -9.40 -2.87 -7.37
N SER A 85 -10.05 -1.74 -7.65
CA SER A 85 -10.16 -1.21 -9.01
C SER A 85 -8.95 -0.38 -9.46
N GLY A 86 -8.09 0.03 -8.54
CA GLY A 86 -7.00 0.98 -8.78
C GLY A 86 -7.41 2.45 -8.89
N HIS A 87 -8.68 2.81 -8.66
CA HIS A 87 -9.18 4.20 -8.70
C HIS A 87 -9.32 4.87 -7.32
N SER A 88 -8.92 4.17 -6.26
CA SER A 88 -8.91 4.69 -4.89
C SER A 88 -7.85 3.98 -4.05
N GLY A 89 -7.58 4.48 -2.85
CA GLY A 89 -6.47 3.98 -2.00
C GLY A 89 -6.74 4.09 -0.51
N GLY A 90 -8.01 4.10 -0.10
CA GLY A 90 -8.37 4.17 1.31
C GLY A 90 -9.88 4.21 1.51
N ILE A 91 -10.33 4.02 2.75
CA ILE A 91 -11.75 3.82 3.11
C ILE A 91 -12.64 4.91 2.49
N ILE A 92 -12.31 6.18 2.71
CA ILE A 92 -13.13 7.31 2.24
C ILE A 92 -13.12 7.42 0.72
N SER A 93 -11.97 7.28 0.07
CA SER A 93 -11.87 7.40 -1.39
C SER A 93 -12.55 6.22 -2.10
N SER A 94 -12.47 5.01 -1.53
CA SER A 94 -13.17 3.83 -2.05
C SER A 94 -14.69 3.95 -1.89
N ALA A 95 -15.16 4.48 -0.76
CA ALA A 95 -16.59 4.78 -0.57
C ALA A 95 -17.08 5.84 -1.58
N ALA A 96 -16.31 6.90 -1.79
CA ALA A 96 -16.64 7.93 -2.77
C ALA A 96 -16.65 7.39 -4.21
N ASP A 97 -15.73 6.48 -4.56
CA ASP A 97 -15.73 5.77 -5.84
C ASP A 97 -16.99 4.93 -6.02
N GLY A 98 -17.37 4.16 -5.01
CA GLY A 98 -18.61 3.38 -5.02
C GLY A 98 -19.86 4.24 -5.23
N ILE A 99 -20.00 5.35 -4.48
CA ILE A 99 -21.15 6.26 -4.60
C ILE A 99 -21.20 6.87 -6.00
N ARG A 100 -20.07 7.33 -6.54
CA ARG A 100 -20.02 7.94 -7.87
C ARG A 100 -20.53 6.99 -8.96
N ILE A 101 -20.07 5.74 -8.94
CA ILE A 101 -20.50 4.75 -9.92
C ILE A 101 -21.97 4.35 -9.71
N ALA A 102 -22.42 4.24 -8.46
CA ALA A 102 -23.83 4.00 -8.17
C ALA A 102 -24.73 5.11 -8.73
N MET A 103 -24.34 6.38 -8.59
CA MET A 103 -25.07 7.52 -9.17
C MET A 103 -25.13 7.45 -10.70
N HIS A 104 -24.02 7.15 -11.37
CA HIS A 104 -24.02 6.95 -12.83
C HIS A 104 -24.97 5.84 -13.27
N ILE A 105 -25.05 4.73 -12.52
CA ILE A 105 -25.97 3.62 -12.82
C ILE A 105 -27.44 4.05 -12.65
N VAL A 106 -27.75 4.89 -11.67
CA VAL A 106 -29.12 5.37 -11.42
C VAL A 106 -29.54 6.40 -12.47
N GLU A 107 -28.65 7.33 -12.83
CA GLU A 107 -28.95 8.42 -13.79
C GLU A 107 -28.99 7.98 -15.26
N SER A 108 -28.35 6.84 -15.60
CA SER A 108 -28.34 6.28 -16.96
C SER A 108 -29.54 5.38 -17.28
N ARG A 109 -30.48 5.24 -16.35
CA ARG A 109 -31.77 4.54 -16.53
C ARG A 109 -32.87 5.52 -16.90
#